data_AF-A0A354FF72-F1
#
_entry.id   AF-A0A354FF72-F1
#
_cell.length_a   1.000
_cell.length_b   1.000
_cell.length_c   1.000
_cell.angle_alpha   90.00
_cell.angle_beta   90.00
_cell.angle_gamma   90.00
#
_symmetry.space_group_name_H-M   'P 1'
#
loop_
_entity.id
_entity.type
_entity.pdbx_description
1 polymer ?
#
loop_
_entity_poly.entity_id
_entity_poly.type
_entity_poly.pdbx_seq_one_letter_code
_entity_poly.pdbx_strand_id
1 'polypeptide(L)'
;MVNFIKSGLDDLCVSRTSFQWGIPLPFAPGHVVYVWFDALANYLTALGWQDGDPRFEHYWSHTYHLMAKDIVRFHAVIWPIILIAADIPLPQTIFGHGWILMEGGKISKSKGNVVEPFILIDRYGVDAVRYYLLRELPYGSDSQYSEDSLVGTLNADLANDLGNLISRTLGMLKKYQGGVVAKAGVPQGPDSDLINCAHQAKEELEQQLERFDFSNALAAIWKLVRRANRYVDETSPWNLAKDPNSKERLQTVLYNLSETVRVLAIWCSPFMPVFPKRVFEQFGIAGRLDLQSWESTAQWGLLPPDLQVEAGPGLFPRIQVKDEEDAEEKSPKEQSKAVKKLQETEQSEKPEKPDGLEKPCKPIKPQISIDDFAKVDLRVALVKEAEKVKGADRLLKLQLDLGSETRTVVAGVAQHYTPESLVGKQVIVVANLAPVKLRGVISSGMILAASEGDRLGVLTVEKELLPGTCVK
;
A
#
# COMPACT_ATOMS: atom_id res chain seq x y z
N MET A 1 28.13 -1.41 -15.34
CA MET A 1 28.40 -2.31 -16.50
C MET A 1 29.68 -1.93 -17.23
N VAL A 2 29.90 -0.68 -17.63
CA VAL A 2 31.15 -0.25 -18.32
C VAL A 2 32.43 -0.69 -17.59
N ASN A 3 32.49 -0.54 -16.26
CA ASN A 3 33.65 -0.98 -15.48
C ASN A 3 33.88 -2.50 -15.52
N PHE A 4 32.81 -3.31 -15.61
CA PHE A 4 32.90 -4.77 -15.74
C PHE A 4 33.46 -5.18 -17.11
N ILE A 5 33.12 -4.44 -18.17
CA ILE A 5 33.69 -4.69 -19.50
C ILE A 5 35.18 -4.30 -19.52
N LYS A 6 35.54 -3.18 -18.88
CA LYS A 6 36.93 -2.70 -18.81
C LYS A 6 37.88 -3.65 -18.06
N SER A 7 37.38 -4.50 -17.16
CA SER A 7 38.20 -5.50 -16.48
C SER A 7 38.56 -6.71 -17.35
N GLY A 8 38.04 -6.79 -18.57
CA GLY A 8 38.16 -7.97 -19.44
C GLY A 8 36.96 -8.90 -19.29
N LEU A 9 36.72 -9.69 -20.33
CA LEU A 9 35.65 -10.69 -20.39
C LEU A 9 36.28 -12.05 -20.66
N ASP A 10 35.86 -13.05 -19.89
CA ASP A 10 36.22 -14.45 -20.12
C ASP A 10 35.16 -15.15 -20.98
N ASP A 11 35.55 -16.26 -21.61
CA ASP A 11 34.62 -17.11 -22.36
C ASP A 11 33.50 -17.63 -21.45
N LEU A 12 32.26 -17.50 -21.94
CA LEU A 12 31.07 -17.98 -21.24
C LEU A 12 30.73 -19.41 -21.70
N CYS A 13 30.69 -20.35 -20.77
CA CYS A 13 30.23 -21.71 -21.05
C CYS A 13 28.71 -21.74 -21.33
N VAL A 14 28.33 -21.99 -22.59
CA VAL A 14 26.95 -21.98 -23.09
C VAL A 14 26.22 -23.33 -23.04
N SER A 15 26.80 -24.38 -22.44
CA SER A 15 26.14 -25.68 -22.29
C SER A 15 26.40 -26.34 -20.92
N ARG A 16 25.59 -27.35 -20.57
CA ARG A 16 25.74 -28.16 -19.34
C ARG A 16 25.54 -29.64 -19.66
N THR A 17 26.18 -30.51 -18.89
CA THR A 17 26.09 -31.99 -19.02
C THR A 17 25.57 -32.67 -17.76
N SER A 18 25.45 -31.95 -16.64
CA SER A 18 25.12 -32.50 -15.32
C SER A 18 23.63 -32.76 -15.09
N PHE A 19 22.76 -32.37 -16.03
CA PHE A 19 21.31 -32.56 -15.97
C PHE A 19 20.70 -32.60 -17.36
N GLN A 20 19.47 -33.12 -17.47
CA GLN A 20 18.76 -33.31 -18.75
C GLN A 20 17.64 -32.30 -19.00
N TRP A 21 17.24 -31.50 -18.00
CA TRP A 21 16.19 -30.49 -18.17
C TRP A 21 16.73 -29.24 -18.86
N GLY A 22 16.46 -29.09 -20.16
CA GLY A 22 16.85 -27.95 -20.99
C GLY A 22 16.72 -28.28 -22.49
N ILE A 23 17.03 -27.31 -23.35
CA ILE A 23 17.05 -27.52 -24.81
C ILE A 23 18.29 -28.34 -25.19
N PRO A 24 18.18 -29.51 -25.82
CA PRO A 24 19.35 -30.29 -26.27
C PRO A 24 20.12 -29.57 -27.39
N LEU A 25 21.45 -29.65 -27.38
CA LEU A 25 22.26 -29.15 -28.49
C LEU A 25 22.26 -30.15 -29.66
N PRO A 26 21.81 -29.77 -30.87
CA PRO A 26 21.65 -30.71 -31.98
C PRO A 26 23.00 -31.28 -32.47
N PHE A 27 24.09 -30.57 -32.25
CA PHE A 27 25.44 -30.96 -32.65
C PHE A 27 26.29 -31.55 -31.52
N ALA A 28 25.77 -31.67 -30.30
CA ALA A 28 26.50 -32.18 -29.14
C ALA A 28 25.59 -33.03 -28.23
N PRO A 29 25.45 -34.34 -28.52
CA PRO A 29 24.64 -35.25 -27.71
C PRO A 29 25.07 -35.26 -26.24
N GLY A 30 24.09 -35.23 -25.33
CA GLY A 30 24.33 -35.19 -23.87
C GLY A 30 24.60 -33.80 -23.30
N HIS A 31 24.67 -32.76 -24.15
CA HIS A 31 24.71 -31.37 -23.71
C HIS A 31 23.33 -30.71 -23.83
N VAL A 32 22.97 -29.93 -22.81
CA VAL A 32 21.83 -29.01 -22.84
C VAL A 32 22.29 -27.56 -22.85
N VAL A 33 21.53 -26.69 -23.50
CA VAL A 33 21.80 -25.24 -23.59
C VAL A 33 21.79 -24.63 -22.18
N TYR A 34 22.73 -23.73 -21.92
CA TYR A 34 22.77 -22.96 -20.69
C TYR A 34 21.52 -22.06 -20.58
N VAL A 35 20.84 -22.10 -19.43
CA VAL A 35 19.53 -21.45 -19.23
C VAL A 35 19.50 -19.97 -19.62
N TRP A 36 20.57 -19.19 -19.46
CA TRP A 36 20.57 -17.78 -19.86
C TRP A 36 20.62 -17.59 -21.37
N PHE A 37 21.23 -18.53 -22.11
CA PHE A 37 21.26 -18.49 -23.56
C PHE A 37 19.88 -18.80 -24.13
N ASP A 38 19.23 -19.82 -23.57
CA ASP A 38 17.83 -20.18 -23.86
C ASP A 38 16.87 -19.03 -23.46
N ALA A 39 16.90 -18.62 -22.20
CA ALA A 39 15.98 -17.62 -21.67
C ALA A 39 16.07 -16.28 -22.40
N LEU A 40 17.25 -15.78 -22.76
CA LEU A 40 17.36 -14.51 -23.47
C LEU A 40 16.73 -14.55 -24.87
N ALA A 41 16.73 -15.71 -25.53
CA ALA A 41 16.09 -15.89 -26.84
C ALA A 41 14.56 -15.72 -26.79
N ASN A 42 13.93 -15.75 -25.59
CA ASN A 42 12.50 -15.54 -25.43
C ASN A 42 12.01 -14.26 -26.16
N TYR A 43 12.79 -13.18 -26.10
CA TYR A 43 12.44 -11.89 -26.70
C TYR A 43 12.33 -11.96 -28.22
N LEU A 44 13.15 -12.80 -28.86
CA LEU A 44 13.11 -13.04 -30.31
C LEU A 44 11.96 -13.99 -30.66
N THR A 45 11.85 -15.11 -29.92
CA THR A 45 10.85 -16.14 -30.20
C THR A 45 9.42 -15.65 -30.02
N ALA A 46 9.15 -14.77 -29.05
CA ALA A 46 7.83 -14.19 -28.82
C ALA A 46 7.35 -13.32 -30.01
N LEU A 47 8.29 -12.79 -30.78
CA LEU A 47 8.05 -12.02 -32.00
C LEU A 47 8.08 -12.89 -33.28
N GLY A 48 8.27 -14.21 -33.15
CA GLY A 48 8.33 -15.14 -34.28
C GLY A 48 9.60 -14.99 -35.14
N TRP A 49 10.73 -14.63 -34.52
CA TRP A 49 12.02 -14.60 -35.20
C TRP A 49 12.36 -15.97 -35.80
N GLN A 50 12.69 -16.00 -37.09
CA GLN A 50 12.87 -17.20 -37.94
C GLN A 50 11.59 -17.96 -38.36
N ASP A 51 10.42 -17.57 -37.87
CA ASP A 51 9.13 -18.17 -38.25
C ASP A 51 8.42 -17.42 -39.39
N GLY A 52 9.01 -16.32 -39.89
CA GLY A 52 8.42 -15.45 -40.92
C GLY A 52 7.31 -14.53 -40.39
N ASP A 53 7.21 -14.36 -39.08
CA ASP A 53 6.22 -13.49 -38.45
C ASP A 53 6.59 -12.00 -38.65
N PRO A 54 5.70 -11.16 -39.21
CA PRO A 54 5.98 -9.75 -39.44
C PRO A 54 6.19 -8.94 -38.13
N ARG A 55 5.80 -9.48 -36.98
CA ARG A 55 5.99 -8.83 -35.67
C ARG A 55 7.46 -8.61 -35.35
N PHE A 56 8.35 -9.52 -35.76
CA PHE A 56 9.78 -9.34 -35.52
C PHE A 56 10.32 -8.07 -36.19
N GLU A 57 10.11 -7.95 -37.51
CA GLU A 57 10.58 -6.79 -38.28
C GLU A 57 9.94 -5.48 -37.80
N HIS A 58 8.68 -5.54 -37.38
CA HIS A 58 7.96 -4.35 -36.93
C HIS A 58 8.36 -3.90 -35.51
N TYR A 59 8.54 -4.81 -34.56
CA TYR A 59 8.71 -4.43 -33.14
C TYR A 59 10.15 -4.47 -32.64
N TRP A 60 11.03 -5.31 -33.20
CA TRP A 60 12.34 -5.60 -32.59
C TRP A 60 13.22 -4.36 -32.40
N SER A 61 13.25 -3.47 -33.40
CA SER A 61 14.01 -2.22 -33.40
C SER A 61 13.51 -1.18 -32.39
N HIS A 62 12.35 -1.40 -31.77
CA HIS A 62 11.71 -0.50 -30.82
C HIS A 62 11.64 -1.11 -29.41
N THR A 63 12.44 -2.15 -29.13
CA THR A 63 12.35 -2.91 -27.87
C THR A 63 13.04 -2.21 -26.70
N TYR A 64 12.35 -2.21 -25.56
CA TYR A 64 12.85 -1.80 -24.26
C TYR A 64 12.79 -3.00 -23.32
N HIS A 65 13.91 -3.34 -22.68
CA HIS A 65 13.97 -4.46 -21.75
C HIS A 65 13.95 -3.95 -20.31
N LEU A 66 12.90 -4.28 -19.57
CA LEU A 66 12.70 -3.90 -18.18
C LEU A 66 12.97 -5.09 -17.25
N MET A 67 13.77 -4.88 -16.21
CA MET A 67 14.19 -5.93 -15.28
C MET A 67 14.63 -5.35 -13.94
N ALA A 68 14.81 -6.19 -12.93
CA ALA A 68 15.53 -5.83 -11.72
C ALA A 68 17.05 -5.76 -11.97
N LYS A 69 17.75 -4.97 -11.15
CA LYS A 69 19.19 -4.68 -11.31
C LYS A 69 20.12 -5.91 -11.27
N ASP A 70 19.69 -7.02 -10.70
CA ASP A 70 20.48 -8.24 -10.50
C ASP A 70 20.76 -9.00 -11.80
N ILE A 71 19.86 -8.89 -12.79
CA ILE A 71 20.00 -9.58 -14.07
C ILE A 71 20.46 -8.66 -15.21
N VAL A 72 20.78 -7.40 -14.90
CA VAL A 72 21.24 -6.40 -15.89
C VAL A 72 22.52 -6.86 -16.59
N ARG A 73 23.42 -7.58 -15.92
CA ARG A 73 24.63 -8.10 -16.57
C ARG A 73 24.31 -9.04 -17.74
N PHE A 74 23.28 -9.88 -17.61
CA PHE A 74 22.88 -10.77 -18.69
C PHE A 74 22.34 -9.98 -19.88
N HIS A 75 21.62 -8.90 -19.63
CA HIS A 75 20.97 -8.12 -20.69
C HIS A 75 21.85 -7.03 -21.29
N ALA A 76 22.82 -6.50 -20.55
CA ALA A 76 23.68 -5.40 -20.99
C ALA A 76 25.08 -5.84 -21.44
N VAL A 77 25.41 -7.13 -21.30
CA VAL A 77 26.69 -7.69 -21.75
C VAL A 77 26.45 -8.96 -22.58
N ILE A 78 25.93 -10.01 -21.95
CA ILE A 78 25.82 -11.34 -22.59
C ILE A 78 24.85 -11.28 -23.77
N TRP A 79 23.67 -10.66 -23.59
CA TRP A 79 22.66 -10.58 -24.63
C TRP A 79 23.11 -9.80 -25.87
N PRO A 80 23.66 -8.57 -25.75
CA PRO A 80 24.25 -7.86 -26.89
C PRO A 80 25.33 -8.67 -27.60
N ILE A 81 26.18 -9.40 -26.89
CA ILE A 81 27.20 -10.26 -27.51
C ILE A 81 26.54 -11.37 -28.34
N ILE A 82 25.50 -12.02 -27.81
CA ILE A 82 24.74 -13.05 -28.54
C ILE A 82 24.11 -12.46 -29.80
N LEU A 83 23.45 -11.31 -29.69
CA LEU A 83 22.80 -10.62 -30.81
C LEU A 83 23.81 -10.21 -31.88
N ILE A 84 24.95 -9.63 -31.49
CA ILE A 84 26.03 -9.25 -32.41
C ILE A 84 26.59 -10.49 -33.12
N ALA A 85 26.82 -11.58 -32.39
CA ALA A 85 27.33 -12.83 -32.97
C ALA A 85 26.34 -13.46 -33.96
N ALA A 86 25.05 -13.21 -33.80
CA ALA A 86 23.99 -13.68 -34.67
C ALA A 86 23.55 -12.66 -35.75
N ASP A 87 24.23 -11.51 -35.86
CA ASP A 87 23.89 -10.40 -36.75
C ASP A 87 22.44 -9.87 -36.58
N ILE A 88 22.00 -9.80 -35.32
CA ILE A 88 20.67 -9.29 -34.94
C ILE A 88 20.81 -7.88 -34.35
N PRO A 89 19.93 -6.92 -34.72
CA PRO A 89 19.95 -5.57 -34.14
C PRO A 89 19.83 -5.59 -32.61
N LEU A 90 20.43 -4.60 -31.94
CA LEU A 90 20.36 -4.47 -30.48
C LEU A 90 19.03 -3.84 -30.03
N PRO A 91 18.54 -4.16 -28.82
CA PRO A 91 17.41 -3.44 -28.22
C PRO A 91 17.78 -1.97 -27.96
N GLN A 92 16.77 -1.08 -27.98
CA GLN A 92 16.98 0.37 -27.80
C GLN A 92 17.47 0.72 -26.40
N THR A 93 16.93 0.06 -25.38
CA THR A 93 17.21 0.40 -23.98
C THR A 93 17.06 -0.81 -23.08
N ILE A 94 17.93 -0.88 -22.07
CA ILE A 94 17.85 -1.84 -20.97
C ILE A 94 17.68 -1.02 -19.69
N PHE A 95 16.55 -1.20 -19.04
CA PHE A 95 16.22 -0.52 -17.79
C PHE A 95 16.21 -1.49 -16.62
N GLY A 96 17.11 -1.25 -15.66
CA GLY A 96 17.25 -2.00 -14.42
C GLY A 96 16.66 -1.25 -13.23
N HIS A 97 15.49 -1.65 -12.75
CA HIS A 97 14.89 -1.08 -11.54
C HIS A 97 15.50 -1.66 -10.26
N GLY A 98 15.34 -0.95 -9.13
CA GLY A 98 15.77 -1.44 -7.82
C GLY A 98 14.86 -2.53 -7.25
N TRP A 99 15.25 -3.06 -6.09
CA TRP A 99 14.46 -4.06 -5.38
C TRP A 99 13.42 -3.42 -4.47
N ILE A 100 12.31 -4.14 -4.29
CA ILE A 100 11.40 -3.89 -3.16
C ILE A 100 11.88 -4.77 -2.01
N LEU A 101 12.27 -4.13 -0.92
CA LEU A 101 12.79 -4.73 0.29
C LEU A 101 11.66 -4.74 1.34
N MET A 102 11.62 -5.76 2.18
CA MET A 102 10.64 -5.86 3.28
C MET A 102 11.37 -5.78 4.61
N GLU A 103 10.73 -5.18 5.61
CA GLU A 103 11.20 -5.26 6.99
C GLU A 103 11.24 -6.74 7.43
N GLY A 104 12.39 -7.20 7.92
CA GLY A 104 12.55 -8.57 8.47
C GLY A 104 13.44 -9.55 7.68
N GLY A 105 14.10 -9.13 6.61
CA GLY A 105 15.07 -9.95 5.88
C GLY A 105 14.46 -10.91 4.85
N LYS A 106 15.20 -11.97 4.49
CA LYS A 106 14.88 -12.84 3.33
C LYS A 106 13.47 -13.46 3.42
N ILE A 107 12.64 -13.16 2.42
CA ILE A 107 11.28 -13.69 2.22
C ILE A 107 11.29 -15.22 2.24
N SER A 108 10.43 -15.86 3.05
CA SER A 108 10.16 -17.31 2.95
C SER A 108 8.69 -17.63 3.21
N LYS A 109 8.12 -18.52 2.39
CA LYS A 109 6.76 -19.06 2.55
C LYS A 109 6.53 -19.70 3.93
N SER A 110 7.58 -20.18 4.58
CA SER A 110 7.53 -20.81 5.90
C SER A 110 7.40 -19.84 7.08
N LYS A 111 7.67 -18.54 6.88
CA LYS A 111 7.63 -17.53 7.95
C LYS A 111 6.37 -16.66 7.93
N GLY A 112 5.44 -16.87 7.00
CA GLY A 112 4.22 -16.07 6.87
C GLY A 112 4.43 -14.65 6.30
N ASN A 113 5.66 -14.13 6.26
CA ASN A 113 5.98 -12.78 5.76
C ASN A 113 6.04 -12.69 4.21
N VAL A 114 5.20 -13.44 3.50
CA VAL A 114 5.10 -13.31 2.03
C VAL A 114 3.97 -12.36 1.72
N VAL A 115 4.31 -11.16 1.25
CA VAL A 115 3.31 -10.25 0.70
C VAL A 115 2.98 -10.70 -0.72
N GLU A 116 1.82 -11.34 -0.87
CA GLU A 116 1.33 -11.76 -2.17
C GLU A 116 0.57 -10.62 -2.85
N PRO A 117 0.95 -10.22 -4.08
CA PRO A 117 0.30 -9.08 -4.76
C PRO A 117 -1.22 -9.22 -4.88
N PHE A 118 -1.73 -10.44 -5.07
CA PHE A 118 -3.16 -10.69 -5.19
C PHE A 118 -3.91 -10.41 -3.89
N ILE A 119 -3.33 -10.72 -2.74
CA ILE A 119 -3.93 -10.39 -1.43
C ILE A 119 -4.06 -8.86 -1.28
N LEU A 120 -3.02 -8.11 -1.66
CA LEU A 120 -3.08 -6.65 -1.63
C LEU A 120 -4.12 -6.10 -2.62
N ILE A 121 -4.22 -6.70 -3.81
CA ILE A 121 -5.20 -6.28 -4.83
C ILE A 121 -6.63 -6.55 -4.35
N ASP A 122 -6.88 -7.70 -3.72
CA ASP A 122 -8.20 -8.04 -3.16
C ASP A 122 -8.57 -7.09 -2.01
N ARG A 123 -7.58 -6.71 -1.18
CA ARG A 123 -7.78 -5.82 -0.02
C ARG A 123 -7.94 -4.35 -0.40
N TYR A 124 -7.13 -3.84 -1.33
CA TYR A 124 -7.00 -2.41 -1.60
C TYR A 124 -7.43 -1.99 -3.02
N GLY A 125 -7.58 -2.95 -3.93
CA GLY A 125 -7.90 -2.72 -5.33
C GLY A 125 -6.65 -2.53 -6.21
N VAL A 126 -6.78 -2.93 -7.48
CA VAL A 126 -5.66 -2.96 -8.44
C VAL A 126 -5.02 -1.58 -8.67
N ASP A 127 -5.83 -0.52 -8.80
CA ASP A 127 -5.32 0.83 -9.04
C ASP A 127 -4.51 1.34 -7.85
N ALA A 128 -4.97 1.07 -6.63
CA ALA A 128 -4.30 1.49 -5.41
C ALA A 128 -2.93 0.82 -5.27
N VAL A 129 -2.86 -0.50 -5.44
CA VAL A 129 -1.59 -1.25 -5.38
C VAL A 129 -0.64 -0.79 -6.48
N ARG A 130 -1.11 -0.62 -7.72
CA ARG A 130 -0.29 -0.11 -8.83
C ARG A 130 0.23 1.30 -8.57
N TYR A 131 -0.63 2.19 -8.09
CA TYR A 131 -0.24 3.55 -7.72
C TYR A 131 0.89 3.52 -6.70
N TYR A 132 0.70 2.79 -5.59
CA TYR A 132 1.70 2.69 -4.53
C TYR A 132 3.04 2.17 -5.04
N LEU A 133 3.07 1.06 -5.79
CA LEU A 133 4.31 0.47 -6.30
C LEU A 133 5.07 1.43 -7.23
N LEU A 134 4.35 2.14 -8.11
CA LEU A 134 4.97 3.09 -9.05
C LEU A 134 5.35 4.41 -8.37
N ARG A 135 4.65 4.78 -7.30
CA ARG A 135 4.91 6.00 -6.51
C ARG A 135 6.11 5.84 -5.58
N GLU A 136 6.24 4.69 -4.94
CA GLU A 136 7.25 4.42 -3.91
C GLU A 136 8.53 3.77 -4.45
N LEU A 137 8.55 3.26 -5.68
CA LEU A 137 9.76 2.72 -6.29
C LEU A 137 10.54 3.84 -7.02
N PRO A 138 11.63 4.37 -6.45
CA PRO A 138 12.36 5.46 -7.08
C PRO A 138 13.19 4.93 -8.25
N TYR A 139 13.48 5.82 -9.20
CA TYR A 139 14.30 5.49 -10.37
C TYR A 139 15.67 4.90 -9.96
N GLY A 140 15.91 3.64 -10.33
CA GLY A 140 17.18 2.93 -10.13
C GLY A 140 17.57 2.61 -8.69
N SER A 141 16.71 2.90 -7.70
CA SER A 141 17.01 2.71 -6.27
C SER A 141 16.10 1.67 -5.64
N ASP A 142 16.57 1.05 -4.56
CA ASP A 142 15.75 0.10 -3.79
C ASP A 142 14.72 0.87 -2.96
N SER A 143 13.56 0.26 -2.72
CA SER A 143 12.49 0.81 -1.90
C SER A 143 12.15 -0.15 -0.76
N GLN A 144 11.71 0.39 0.38
CA GLN A 144 11.22 -0.40 1.50
C GLN A 144 9.70 -0.48 1.44
N TYR A 145 9.17 -1.68 1.56
CA TYR A 145 7.75 -1.96 1.66
C TYR A 145 7.37 -2.14 3.13
N SER A 146 6.31 -1.43 3.53
CA SER A 146 5.49 -1.79 4.69
C SER A 146 4.02 -1.55 4.34
N GLU A 147 3.12 -2.35 4.93
CA GLU A 147 1.69 -2.17 4.70
C GLU A 147 1.19 -0.84 5.29
N ASP A 148 1.81 -0.37 6.38
CA ASP A 148 1.55 0.96 6.94
C ASP A 148 1.90 2.09 5.97
N SER A 149 3.05 1.99 5.29
CA SER A 149 3.44 2.94 4.23
C SER A 149 2.43 2.91 3.10
N LEU A 150 2.00 1.72 2.67
CA LEU A 150 0.95 1.56 1.67
C LEU A 150 -0.34 2.26 2.09
N VAL A 151 -0.88 1.93 3.25
CA VAL A 151 -2.14 2.52 3.73
C VAL A 151 -2.01 4.03 3.91
N GLY A 152 -0.87 4.50 4.43
CA GLY A 152 -0.55 5.92 4.57
C GLY A 152 -0.59 6.66 3.23
N THR A 153 0.14 6.17 2.23
CA THR A 153 0.19 6.75 0.89
C THR A 153 -1.17 6.72 0.20
N LEU A 154 -1.92 5.61 0.27
CA LEU A 154 -3.25 5.53 -0.33
C LEU A 154 -4.24 6.52 0.31
N ASN A 155 -4.22 6.64 1.64
CA ASN A 155 -5.10 7.57 2.33
C ASN A 155 -4.75 9.02 2.04
N ALA A 156 -3.45 9.38 2.06
CA ALA A 156 -3.00 10.73 1.79
C ALA A 156 -3.28 11.13 0.33
N ASP A 157 -2.76 10.35 -0.62
CA ASP A 157 -2.71 10.76 -2.01
C ASP A 157 -4.03 10.47 -2.74
N LEU A 158 -4.59 9.27 -2.57
CA LEU A 158 -5.78 8.85 -3.32
C LEU A 158 -7.09 9.27 -2.63
N ALA A 159 -7.23 9.03 -1.32
CA ALA A 159 -8.47 9.35 -0.63
C ALA A 159 -8.59 10.85 -0.29
N ASN A 160 -7.60 11.43 0.40
CA ASN A 160 -7.66 12.79 0.93
C ASN A 160 -7.38 13.87 -0.11
N ASP A 161 -6.53 13.60 -1.10
CA ASP A 161 -6.18 14.57 -2.14
C ASP A 161 -7.05 14.40 -3.40
N LEU A 162 -6.81 13.36 -4.20
CA LEU A 162 -7.49 13.17 -5.50
C LEU A 162 -8.98 12.85 -5.34
N GLY A 163 -9.33 11.89 -4.49
CA GLY A 163 -10.70 11.47 -4.24
C GLY A 163 -11.56 12.58 -3.62
N ASN A 164 -10.98 13.35 -2.68
CA ASN A 164 -11.63 14.51 -2.09
C ASN A 164 -11.86 15.63 -3.13
N LEU A 165 -10.87 15.93 -3.99
CA LEU A 165 -11.04 16.93 -5.05
C LEU A 165 -12.23 16.56 -5.96
N ILE A 166 -12.30 15.31 -6.39
CA ILE A 166 -13.36 14.84 -7.28
C ILE A 166 -14.72 14.88 -6.58
N SER A 167 -14.82 14.35 -5.36
CA SER A 167 -16.07 14.33 -4.60
C SER A 167 -16.57 15.73 -4.23
N ARG A 168 -15.69 16.66 -3.84
CA ARG A 168 -16.03 18.08 -3.62
C ARG A 168 -16.54 18.72 -4.91
N THR A 169 -15.88 18.49 -6.03
CA THR A 169 -16.27 19.05 -7.34
C THR A 169 -17.67 18.57 -7.74
N LEU A 170 -17.92 17.26 -7.71
CA LEU A 170 -19.25 16.68 -7.98
C LEU A 170 -20.32 17.20 -7.02
N GLY A 171 -20.00 17.27 -5.72
CA GLY A 171 -20.90 17.79 -4.69
C GLY A 171 -21.29 19.25 -4.94
N MET A 172 -20.33 20.09 -5.31
CA MET A 172 -20.57 21.51 -5.62
C MET A 172 -21.36 21.69 -6.92
N LEU A 173 -21.06 20.92 -7.98
CA LEU A 173 -21.85 20.91 -9.22
C LEU A 173 -23.31 20.53 -8.95
N LYS A 174 -23.54 19.46 -8.20
CA LYS A 174 -24.89 19.01 -7.84
C LYS A 174 -25.64 20.05 -7.01
N LYS A 175 -24.96 20.62 -6.01
CA LYS A 175 -25.57 21.57 -5.06
C LYS A 175 -25.86 22.93 -5.66
N TYR A 176 -24.96 23.46 -6.50
CA TYR A 176 -25.03 24.85 -6.95
C TYR A 176 -25.43 25.01 -8.42
N GLN A 177 -25.32 23.96 -9.24
CA GLN A 177 -25.63 24.00 -10.68
C GLN A 177 -26.52 22.84 -11.13
N GLY A 178 -27.22 22.17 -10.19
CA GLY A 178 -28.14 21.08 -10.53
C GLY A 178 -27.45 19.85 -11.17
N GLY A 179 -26.14 19.73 -11.00
CA GLY A 179 -25.36 18.65 -11.62
C GLY A 179 -24.99 18.91 -13.07
N VAL A 180 -24.98 20.17 -13.51
CA VAL A 180 -24.60 20.54 -14.88
C VAL A 180 -23.27 21.28 -14.88
N VAL A 181 -22.34 20.89 -15.75
CA VAL A 181 -21.11 21.65 -16.02
C VAL A 181 -21.46 22.76 -17.02
N ALA A 182 -21.68 23.97 -16.50
CA ALA A 182 -21.97 25.12 -17.34
C ALA A 182 -20.73 25.59 -18.14
N LYS A 183 -20.96 26.35 -19.22
CA LYS A 183 -19.87 27.00 -19.96
C LYS A 183 -19.04 27.90 -19.04
N ALA A 184 -17.71 27.83 -19.15
CA ALA A 184 -16.83 28.80 -18.50
C ALA A 184 -17.07 30.22 -19.04
N GLY A 185 -17.10 31.19 -18.11
CA GLY A 185 -17.00 32.62 -18.43
C GLY A 185 -15.54 33.05 -18.59
N VAL A 186 -15.30 34.36 -18.51
CA VAL A 186 -13.94 34.93 -18.65
C VAL A 186 -13.03 34.47 -17.49
N PRO A 187 -11.81 33.97 -17.75
CA PRO A 187 -10.85 33.62 -16.71
C PRO A 187 -10.49 34.81 -15.81
N GLN A 188 -10.46 34.59 -14.49
CA GLN A 188 -10.18 35.63 -13.50
C GLN A 188 -9.39 35.11 -12.29
N GLY A 189 -8.54 35.97 -11.73
CA GLY A 189 -7.78 35.68 -10.50
C GLY A 189 -6.94 34.40 -10.62
N PRO A 190 -7.14 33.38 -9.76
CA PRO A 190 -6.30 32.18 -9.71
C PRO A 190 -6.48 31.21 -10.91
N ASP A 191 -7.38 31.50 -11.86
CA ASP A 191 -7.69 30.62 -13.00
C ASP A 191 -6.47 30.37 -13.88
N SER A 192 -5.78 31.44 -14.29
CA SER A 192 -4.61 31.33 -15.16
C SER A 192 -3.48 30.54 -14.49
N ASP A 193 -3.32 30.66 -13.18
CA ASP A 193 -2.31 29.91 -12.43
C ASP A 193 -2.61 28.41 -12.39
N LEU A 194 -3.90 28.02 -12.29
CA LEU A 194 -4.32 26.63 -12.38
C LEU A 194 -4.02 26.05 -13.78
N ILE A 195 -4.39 26.79 -14.83
CA ILE A 195 -4.19 26.40 -16.23
C ILE A 195 -2.68 26.27 -16.54
N ASN A 196 -1.89 27.27 -16.14
CA ASN A 196 -0.44 27.24 -16.31
C ASN A 196 0.21 26.08 -15.53
N CYS A 197 -0.27 25.78 -14.32
CA CYS A 197 0.20 24.63 -13.55
C CYS A 197 -0.08 23.31 -14.28
N ALA A 198 -1.23 23.18 -14.97
CA ALA A 198 -1.52 22.00 -15.77
C ALA A 198 -0.55 21.87 -16.96
N HIS A 199 -0.29 22.95 -17.70
CA HIS A 199 0.68 22.90 -18.80
C HIS A 199 2.10 22.51 -18.32
N GLN A 200 2.57 23.12 -17.24
CA GLN A 200 3.88 22.77 -16.65
C GLN A 200 3.92 21.33 -16.14
N ALA A 201 2.87 20.87 -15.46
CA ALA A 201 2.79 19.50 -14.98
C ALA A 201 2.80 18.48 -16.12
N LYS A 202 2.19 18.80 -17.27
CA LYS A 202 2.22 17.96 -18.47
C LYS A 202 3.64 17.80 -19.02
N GLU A 203 4.35 18.91 -19.20
CA GLU A 203 5.73 18.89 -19.71
C GLU A 203 6.64 18.07 -18.78
N GLU A 204 6.54 18.28 -17.47
CA GLU A 204 7.29 17.52 -16.49
C GLU A 204 6.92 16.03 -16.52
N LEU A 205 5.63 15.70 -16.58
CA LEU A 205 5.12 14.33 -16.66
C LEU A 205 5.69 13.58 -17.87
N GLU A 206 5.62 14.17 -19.05
CA GLU A 206 6.13 13.57 -20.29
C GLU A 206 7.64 13.35 -20.21
N GLN A 207 8.40 14.33 -19.69
CA GLN A 207 9.84 14.19 -19.48
C GLN A 207 10.21 13.03 -18.54
N GLN A 208 9.43 12.80 -17.49
CA GLN A 208 9.68 11.69 -16.57
C GLN A 208 9.31 10.32 -17.18
N LEU A 209 8.23 10.27 -17.97
CA LEU A 209 7.79 9.06 -18.66
C LEU A 209 8.83 8.57 -19.67
N GLU A 210 9.42 9.47 -20.45
CA GLU A 210 10.52 9.16 -21.40
C GLU A 210 11.74 8.51 -20.72
N ARG A 211 11.90 8.77 -19.42
CA ARG A 211 13.01 8.25 -18.62
C ARG A 211 12.62 7.08 -17.74
N PHE A 212 11.40 6.55 -17.82
CA PHE A 212 10.90 5.50 -16.92
C PHE A 212 10.90 5.90 -15.43
N ASP A 213 10.88 7.20 -15.11
CA ASP A 213 10.82 7.70 -13.73
C ASP A 213 9.36 7.89 -13.29
N PHE A 214 8.68 6.76 -13.08
CA PHE A 214 7.25 6.73 -12.76
C PHE A 214 6.89 7.42 -11.44
N SER A 215 7.80 7.40 -10.46
CA SER A 215 7.60 8.07 -9.17
C SER A 215 7.51 9.59 -9.36
N ASN A 216 8.45 10.18 -10.10
CA ASN A 216 8.43 11.61 -10.39
C ASN A 216 7.34 12.00 -11.41
N ALA A 217 6.96 11.10 -12.32
CA ALA A 217 5.79 11.28 -13.19
C ALA A 217 4.50 11.44 -12.36
N LEU A 218 4.26 10.55 -11.39
CA LEU A 218 3.14 10.67 -10.46
C LEU A 218 3.24 11.92 -9.58
N ALA A 219 4.45 12.29 -9.14
CA ALA A 219 4.66 13.51 -8.37
C ALA A 219 4.28 14.78 -9.17
N ALA A 220 4.55 14.82 -10.48
CA ALA A 220 4.15 15.90 -11.37
C ALA A 220 2.62 15.99 -11.49
N ILE A 221 1.91 14.87 -11.67
CA ILE A 221 0.45 14.81 -11.66
C ILE A 221 -0.10 15.38 -10.34
N TRP A 222 0.50 14.99 -9.21
CA TRP A 222 0.06 15.45 -7.88
C TRP A 222 0.33 16.94 -7.61
N LYS A 223 1.21 17.61 -8.36
CA LYS A 223 1.32 19.08 -8.31
C LYS A 223 0.00 19.73 -8.74
N LEU A 224 -0.61 19.23 -9.82
CA LEU A 224 -1.90 19.74 -10.29
C LEU A 224 -3.03 19.39 -9.30
N VAL A 225 -3.06 18.18 -8.73
CA VAL A 225 -4.03 17.79 -7.69
C VAL A 225 -4.01 18.77 -6.51
N ARG A 226 -2.82 19.06 -5.97
CA ARG A 226 -2.67 20.00 -4.85
C ARG A 226 -3.01 21.43 -5.24
N ARG A 227 -2.63 21.88 -6.45
CA ARG A 227 -2.98 23.21 -6.96
C ARG A 227 -4.50 23.38 -7.09
N ALA A 228 -5.20 22.34 -7.55
CA ALA A 228 -6.65 22.35 -7.70
C ALA A 228 -7.37 22.32 -6.35
N ASN A 229 -6.90 21.54 -5.38
CA ASN A 229 -7.43 21.62 -4.00
C ASN A 229 -7.28 23.04 -3.43
N ARG A 230 -6.10 23.66 -3.59
CA ARG A 230 -5.89 25.07 -3.19
C ARG A 230 -6.80 26.04 -3.95
N TYR A 231 -7.02 25.80 -5.25
CA TYR A 231 -7.90 26.62 -6.08
C TYR A 231 -9.34 26.62 -5.54
N VAL A 232 -9.85 25.48 -5.03
CA VAL A 232 -11.14 25.43 -4.36
C VAL A 232 -11.18 26.38 -3.16
N ASP A 233 -10.12 26.39 -2.33
CA ASP A 233 -10.10 27.19 -1.12
C ASP A 233 -9.94 28.70 -1.43
N GLU A 234 -9.06 29.06 -2.37
CA GLU A 234 -8.84 30.42 -2.87
C GLU A 234 -10.10 31.03 -3.50
N THR A 235 -10.88 30.23 -4.23
CA THR A 235 -12.09 30.69 -4.92
C THR A 235 -13.34 30.63 -4.04
N SER A 236 -13.30 29.83 -2.97
CA SER A 236 -14.39 29.64 -2.01
C SER A 236 -15.78 29.53 -2.69
N PRO A 237 -16.06 28.49 -3.52
CA PRO A 237 -17.29 28.38 -4.30
C PRO A 237 -18.58 28.50 -3.48
N TRP A 238 -18.54 28.10 -2.21
CA TRP A 238 -19.66 28.23 -1.27
C TRP A 238 -20.04 29.68 -0.95
N ASN A 239 -19.11 30.62 -1.08
CA ASN A 239 -19.39 32.05 -0.95
C ASN A 239 -19.94 32.61 -2.26
N LEU A 240 -19.34 32.25 -3.39
CA LEU A 240 -19.82 32.65 -4.73
C LEU A 240 -21.26 32.19 -4.98
N ALA A 241 -21.63 30.99 -4.50
CA ALA A 241 -22.99 30.46 -4.62
C ALA A 241 -24.05 31.24 -3.81
N LYS A 242 -23.64 32.04 -2.82
CA LYS A 242 -24.56 32.88 -2.03
C LYS A 242 -24.78 34.26 -2.65
N ASP A 243 -23.89 34.71 -3.52
CA ASP A 243 -23.98 36.01 -4.18
C ASP A 243 -24.63 35.87 -5.58
N PRO A 244 -25.82 36.46 -5.80
CA PRO A 244 -26.50 36.42 -7.10
C PRO A 244 -25.68 37.00 -8.26
N ASN A 245 -24.77 37.94 -7.99
CA ASN A 245 -23.94 38.57 -9.02
C ASN A 245 -22.72 37.71 -9.41
N SER A 246 -22.38 36.71 -8.61
CA SER A 246 -21.20 35.85 -8.80
C SER A 246 -21.49 34.58 -9.59
N LYS A 247 -22.68 34.47 -10.23
CA LYS A 247 -23.11 33.26 -10.94
C LYS A 247 -22.13 32.84 -12.05
N GLU A 248 -21.72 33.77 -12.90
CA GLU A 248 -20.76 33.48 -13.99
C GLU A 248 -19.40 33.07 -13.42
N ARG A 249 -18.93 33.73 -12.36
CA ARG A 249 -17.68 33.38 -11.69
C ARG A 249 -17.72 31.96 -11.15
N LEU A 250 -18.82 31.58 -10.48
CA LEU A 250 -19.02 30.22 -9.98
C LEU A 250 -19.02 29.18 -11.10
N GLN A 251 -19.62 29.49 -12.26
CA GLN A 251 -19.58 28.64 -13.46
C GLN A 251 -18.15 28.41 -13.94
N THR A 252 -17.35 29.46 -14.07
CA THR A 252 -15.93 29.33 -14.45
C THR A 252 -15.14 28.47 -13.46
N VAL A 253 -15.35 28.66 -12.15
CA VAL A 253 -14.64 27.89 -11.11
C VAL A 253 -14.98 26.40 -11.19
N LEU A 254 -16.26 26.05 -11.27
CA LEU A 254 -16.69 24.65 -11.34
C LEU A 254 -16.32 24.00 -12.67
N TYR A 255 -16.32 24.77 -13.76
CA TYR A 255 -15.80 24.31 -15.06
C TYR A 255 -14.31 23.97 -14.97
N ASN A 256 -13.49 24.86 -14.44
CA ASN A 256 -12.04 24.64 -14.31
C ASN A 256 -11.72 23.42 -13.42
N LEU A 257 -12.47 23.22 -12.33
CA LEU A 257 -12.34 22.02 -11.51
C LEU A 257 -12.71 20.75 -12.28
N SER A 258 -13.79 20.80 -13.08
CA SER A 258 -14.21 19.67 -13.91
C SER A 258 -13.18 19.34 -14.98
N GLU A 259 -12.63 20.36 -15.64
CA GLU A 259 -11.58 20.19 -16.65
C GLU A 259 -10.30 19.64 -16.03
N THR A 260 -9.94 20.09 -14.83
CA THR A 260 -8.83 19.52 -14.07
C THR A 260 -9.06 18.02 -13.81
N VAL A 261 -10.26 17.64 -13.37
CA VAL A 261 -10.59 16.23 -13.10
C VAL A 261 -10.50 15.39 -14.38
N ARG A 262 -10.97 15.91 -15.52
CA ARG A 262 -10.82 15.25 -16.83
C ARG A 262 -9.35 14.97 -17.15
N VAL A 263 -8.50 16.00 -17.05
CA VAL A 263 -7.06 15.92 -17.32
C VAL A 263 -6.37 14.91 -16.38
N LEU A 264 -6.64 15.00 -15.07
CA LEU A 264 -6.08 14.08 -14.08
C LEU A 264 -6.49 12.62 -14.33
N ALA A 265 -7.75 12.38 -14.70
CA ALA A 265 -8.23 11.04 -15.03
C ALA A 265 -7.44 10.43 -16.20
N ILE A 266 -7.14 11.21 -17.23
CA ILE A 266 -6.37 10.75 -18.40
C ILE A 266 -4.90 10.51 -18.03
N TRP A 267 -4.26 11.45 -17.33
CA TRP A 267 -2.85 11.30 -16.93
C TRP A 267 -2.61 10.15 -15.95
N CYS A 268 -3.60 9.84 -15.11
CA CYS A 268 -3.54 8.69 -14.21
C CYS A 268 -3.76 7.35 -14.93
N SER A 269 -4.30 7.32 -16.15
CA SER A 269 -4.67 6.07 -16.84
C SER A 269 -3.54 5.04 -17.04
N PRO A 270 -2.27 5.42 -17.31
CA PRO A 270 -1.18 4.44 -17.42
C PRO A 270 -0.87 3.76 -16.07
N PHE A 271 -1.16 4.45 -14.96
CA PHE A 271 -0.83 4.01 -13.60
C PHE A 271 -2.01 3.28 -12.95
N MET A 272 -3.21 3.83 -13.09
CA MET A 272 -4.47 3.37 -12.50
C MET A 272 -5.50 3.11 -13.62
N PRO A 273 -5.51 1.93 -14.27
CA PRO A 273 -6.33 1.69 -15.46
C PRO A 273 -7.84 1.62 -15.22
N VAL A 274 -8.30 1.32 -14.00
CA VAL A 274 -9.74 1.21 -13.71
C VAL A 274 -10.37 2.57 -13.36
N PHE A 275 -9.59 3.44 -12.74
CA PHE A 275 -9.98 4.75 -12.23
C PHE A 275 -10.57 5.70 -13.30
N PRO A 276 -9.96 5.91 -14.49
CA PRO A 276 -10.45 6.86 -15.46
C PRO A 276 -11.89 6.58 -15.88
N LYS A 277 -12.23 5.30 -16.14
CA LYS A 277 -13.58 4.89 -16.51
C LYS A 277 -14.61 5.33 -15.47
N ARG A 278 -14.33 5.10 -14.19
CA ARG A 278 -15.22 5.48 -13.07
C ARG A 278 -15.41 6.99 -12.96
N VAL A 279 -14.39 7.77 -13.30
CA VAL A 279 -14.48 9.24 -13.36
C VAL A 279 -15.28 9.68 -14.58
N PHE A 280 -15.00 9.12 -15.75
CA PHE A 280 -15.69 9.46 -17.00
C PHE A 280 -17.20 9.20 -16.93
N GLU A 281 -17.60 8.10 -16.28
CA GLU A 281 -19.01 7.81 -15.99
C GLU A 281 -19.65 8.91 -15.12
N GLN A 282 -19.00 9.31 -14.03
CA GLN A 282 -19.54 10.33 -13.12
C GLN A 282 -19.57 11.74 -13.71
N PHE A 283 -18.67 12.06 -14.65
CA PHE A 283 -18.60 13.37 -15.31
C PHE A 283 -19.37 13.41 -16.65
N GLY A 284 -20.11 12.35 -17.00
CA GLY A 284 -20.94 12.32 -18.20
C GLY A 284 -20.14 12.32 -19.51
N ILE A 285 -18.87 11.91 -19.46
CA ILE A 285 -17.98 11.86 -20.63
C ILE A 285 -17.61 10.44 -21.05
N ALA A 286 -18.20 9.39 -20.46
CA ALA A 286 -17.97 8.01 -20.88
C ALA A 286 -18.22 7.81 -22.39
N GLY A 287 -17.35 7.07 -23.07
CA GLY A 287 -17.40 6.87 -24.53
C GLY A 287 -17.01 8.06 -25.42
N ARG A 288 -16.75 9.25 -24.85
CA ARG A 288 -16.28 10.44 -25.58
C ARG A 288 -14.77 10.41 -25.80
N LEU A 289 -14.31 9.58 -26.74
CA LEU A 289 -12.87 9.40 -27.01
C LEU A 289 -12.15 10.72 -27.37
N ASP A 290 -12.86 11.67 -27.97
CA ASP A 290 -12.41 13.04 -28.24
C ASP A 290 -11.96 13.79 -26.98
N LEU A 291 -12.53 13.44 -25.82
CA LEU A 291 -12.26 14.07 -24.52
C LEU A 291 -11.37 13.23 -23.61
N GLN A 292 -10.99 12.01 -24.03
CA GLN A 292 -10.32 11.01 -23.20
C GLN A 292 -8.91 10.64 -23.68
N SER A 293 -8.45 11.18 -24.82
CA SER A 293 -7.12 10.88 -25.34
C SER A 293 -6.02 11.67 -24.62
N TRP A 294 -4.79 11.15 -24.65
CA TRP A 294 -3.63 11.85 -24.09
C TRP A 294 -3.44 13.21 -24.77
N GLU A 295 -3.61 13.26 -26.09
CA GLU A 295 -3.49 14.47 -26.91
C GLU A 295 -4.50 15.53 -26.50
N SER A 296 -5.72 15.13 -26.12
CA SER A 296 -6.76 16.06 -25.64
C SER A 296 -6.39 16.82 -24.36
N THR A 297 -5.37 16.36 -23.62
CA THR A 297 -4.88 17.06 -22.42
C THR A 297 -3.93 18.21 -22.75
N ALA A 298 -3.51 18.37 -24.02
CA ALA A 298 -2.69 19.51 -24.43
C ALA A 298 -3.49 20.82 -24.49
N GLN A 299 -4.80 20.72 -24.70
CA GLN A 299 -5.70 21.86 -24.76
C GLN A 299 -6.55 21.92 -23.50
N TRP A 300 -6.55 23.09 -22.84
CA TRP A 300 -7.44 23.35 -21.71
C TRP A 300 -8.84 23.75 -22.19
N GLY A 301 -9.85 23.27 -21.47
CA GLY A 301 -11.25 23.67 -21.64
C GLY A 301 -11.94 22.97 -22.79
N LEU A 302 -11.75 21.65 -22.89
CA LEU A 302 -12.42 20.83 -23.92
C LEU A 302 -13.79 20.31 -23.48
N LEU A 303 -14.13 20.34 -22.19
CA LEU A 303 -15.44 19.93 -21.72
C LEU A 303 -16.54 20.75 -22.42
N PRO A 304 -17.48 20.10 -23.14
CA PRO A 304 -18.62 20.79 -23.70
C PRO A 304 -19.50 21.37 -22.59
N PRO A 305 -20.20 22.49 -22.87
CA PRO A 305 -21.17 23.02 -21.94
C PRO A 305 -22.34 22.04 -21.77
N ASP A 306 -23.02 22.16 -20.64
CA ASP A 306 -24.23 21.44 -20.31
C ASP A 306 -24.05 19.93 -20.12
N LEU A 307 -22.82 19.48 -19.83
CA LEU A 307 -22.56 18.10 -19.41
C LEU A 307 -23.24 17.80 -18.09
N GLN A 308 -24.00 16.70 -18.06
CA GLN A 308 -24.63 16.21 -16.85
C GLN A 308 -23.64 15.34 -16.06
N VAL A 309 -23.41 15.70 -14.80
CA VAL A 309 -22.68 14.86 -13.86
C VAL A 309 -23.63 14.05 -13.00
N GLU A 310 -23.20 12.84 -12.67
CA GLU A 310 -23.90 11.92 -11.78
C GLU A 310 -22.95 11.44 -10.69
N ALA A 311 -23.28 11.73 -9.44
CA ALA A 311 -22.47 11.28 -8.32
C ALA A 311 -22.59 9.76 -8.17
N GLY A 312 -21.46 9.06 -8.28
CA GLY A 312 -21.37 7.61 -8.12
C GLY A 312 -20.80 7.20 -6.76
N PRO A 313 -20.49 5.90 -6.59
CA PRO A 313 -19.75 5.40 -5.44
C PRO A 313 -18.40 6.12 -5.28
N GLY A 314 -17.96 6.29 -4.03
CA GLY A 314 -16.67 6.90 -3.72
C GLY A 314 -15.52 6.23 -4.48
N LEU A 315 -14.64 7.06 -5.06
CA LEU A 315 -13.55 6.58 -5.93
C LEU A 315 -12.48 5.82 -5.13
N PHE A 316 -12.06 6.42 -4.01
CA PHE A 316 -11.06 5.87 -3.11
C PHE A 316 -11.58 5.97 -1.67
N PRO A 317 -12.19 4.91 -1.12
CA PRO A 317 -12.62 4.93 0.27
C PRO A 317 -11.39 5.02 1.18
N ARG A 318 -11.50 5.80 2.26
CA ARG A 318 -10.44 5.87 3.26
C ARG A 318 -10.28 4.50 3.92
N ILE A 319 -9.06 4.01 3.92
CA ILE A 319 -8.71 2.74 4.56
C ILE A 319 -8.52 3.03 6.05
N GLN A 320 -9.32 2.37 6.87
CA GLN A 320 -9.09 2.36 8.32
C GLN A 320 -8.05 1.28 8.60
N VAL A 321 -6.98 1.66 9.31
CA VAL A 321 -6.09 0.69 9.95
C VAL A 321 -6.91 0.11 11.09
N LYS A 322 -7.55 -1.04 10.85
CA LYS A 322 -8.10 -1.85 11.93
C LYS A 322 -6.91 -2.48 12.65
N ASP A 323 -6.89 -2.42 13.98
CA ASP A 323 -6.06 -3.33 14.76
C ASP A 323 -6.39 -4.76 14.29
N GLU A 324 -5.36 -5.59 14.08
CA GLU A 324 -5.43 -6.86 13.34
C GLU A 324 -6.36 -7.95 13.93
N GLU A 325 -7.15 -7.68 14.97
CA GLU A 325 -8.13 -8.64 15.50
C GLU A 325 -9.39 -8.81 14.63
N ASP A 326 -9.70 -7.85 13.75
CA ASP A 326 -10.92 -7.89 12.92
C ASP A 326 -10.72 -8.55 11.53
N ALA A 327 -9.49 -8.93 11.17
CA ALA A 327 -9.13 -9.42 9.84
C ALA A 327 -9.12 -10.95 9.70
N GLU A 328 -9.19 -11.72 10.80
CA GLU A 328 -9.27 -13.19 10.73
C GLU A 328 -10.70 -13.73 10.58
N GLU A 329 -11.76 -12.91 10.70
CA GLU A 329 -13.13 -13.44 10.68
C GLU A 329 -13.79 -13.54 9.29
N LYS A 330 -13.19 -13.02 8.21
CA LYS A 330 -13.85 -13.06 6.88
C LYS A 330 -12.90 -13.28 5.70
N SER A 331 -12.62 -14.54 5.39
CA SER A 331 -12.73 -15.22 4.06
C SER A 331 -11.89 -16.52 4.01
N PRO A 332 -12.20 -17.54 3.18
CA PRO A 332 -13.42 -18.33 3.10
C PRO A 332 -13.13 -19.83 3.36
N LYS A 333 -13.79 -20.43 4.36
CA LYS A 333 -13.97 -21.89 4.43
C LYS A 333 -15.08 -22.29 3.46
N GLU A 334 -14.81 -22.38 2.17
CA GLU A 334 -15.74 -23.06 1.25
C GLU A 334 -15.09 -23.56 -0.05
N GLN A 335 -14.13 -24.49 0.10
CA GLN A 335 -13.87 -25.54 -0.88
C GLN A 335 -13.67 -26.88 -0.16
N SER A 336 -14.78 -27.50 0.26
CA SER A 336 -15.03 -28.94 0.14
C SER A 336 -16.23 -29.34 1.01
N LYS A 337 -17.42 -29.27 0.42
CA LYS A 337 -18.50 -30.25 0.61
C LYS A 337 -19.61 -29.93 -0.40
N ALA A 338 -19.40 -30.41 -1.61
CA ALA A 338 -20.44 -30.41 -2.63
C ALA A 338 -21.55 -31.41 -2.24
N VAL A 339 -22.80 -30.99 -2.52
CA VAL A 339 -23.99 -31.83 -2.69
C VAL A 339 -24.58 -32.49 -1.43
N LYS A 340 -25.58 -31.83 -0.82
CA LYS A 340 -26.93 -32.41 -0.63
C LYS A 340 -27.94 -31.39 -0.05
N LYS A 341 -28.94 -31.10 -0.88
CA LYS A 341 -30.37 -30.80 -0.62
C LYS A 341 -30.70 -29.62 0.33
N LEU A 342 -31.29 -28.54 -0.19
CA LEU A 342 -32.73 -28.34 -0.47
C LEU A 342 -33.63 -28.50 0.76
N GLN A 343 -34.05 -27.36 1.32
CA GLN A 343 -35.41 -26.96 1.74
C GLN A 343 -35.26 -25.65 2.54
N GLU A 344 -35.77 -24.51 2.03
CA GLU A 344 -37.06 -23.90 2.43
C GLU A 344 -37.05 -23.38 3.90
N THR A 345 -37.53 -22.23 4.34
CA THR A 345 -38.05 -20.92 3.85
C THR A 345 -38.14 -20.03 5.11
N GLU A 346 -38.63 -18.79 4.98
CA GLU A 346 -39.11 -17.85 6.05
C GLU A 346 -38.02 -16.97 6.70
N GLN A 347 -37.93 -15.66 6.44
CA GLN A 347 -38.82 -14.49 6.59
C GLN A 347 -38.42 -13.61 7.80
N SER A 348 -38.14 -12.34 7.47
CA SER A 348 -38.33 -11.09 8.25
C SER A 348 -37.74 -10.95 9.66
N GLU A 349 -36.87 -9.96 9.87
CA GLU A 349 -37.21 -8.66 10.49
C GLU A 349 -35.99 -7.71 10.59
N LYS A 350 -36.25 -6.40 10.46
CA LYS A 350 -35.41 -5.25 10.85
C LYS A 350 -35.84 -4.85 12.28
N PRO A 351 -35.01 -4.27 13.17
CA PRO A 351 -34.66 -2.84 13.04
C PRO A 351 -33.35 -2.33 13.68
N GLU A 352 -32.98 -1.11 13.22
CA GLU A 352 -32.37 0.04 13.94
C GLU A 352 -30.93 0.09 14.52
N LYS A 353 -30.39 1.32 14.43
CA LYS A 353 -29.07 1.82 14.87
C LYS A 353 -28.97 1.95 16.40
N PRO A 354 -27.74 1.96 16.95
CA PRO A 354 -27.27 3.15 17.70
C PRO A 354 -25.80 3.48 17.38
N ASP A 355 -25.44 4.73 17.13
CA ASP A 355 -25.17 5.82 18.08
C ASP A 355 -23.79 5.70 18.76
N GLY A 356 -23.03 6.79 18.68
CA GLY A 356 -21.60 6.84 18.99
C GLY A 356 -21.31 6.81 20.48
N LEU A 357 -20.21 6.15 20.84
CA LEU A 357 -19.58 6.25 22.15
C LEU A 357 -18.06 6.23 21.99
N GLU A 358 -17.47 7.40 21.80
CA GLU A 358 -16.06 7.62 22.14
C GLU A 358 -15.93 7.46 23.67
N LYS A 359 -15.20 6.44 24.13
CA LYS A 359 -14.76 6.33 25.53
C LYS A 359 -13.26 6.64 25.61
N PRO A 360 -12.81 7.44 26.61
CA PRO A 360 -11.46 7.96 26.65
C PRO A 360 -10.47 6.92 27.17
N CYS A 361 -9.59 6.43 26.30
CA CYS A 361 -8.31 5.88 26.72
C CYS A 361 -7.43 7.02 27.27
N LYS A 362 -6.61 6.73 28.30
CA LYS A 362 -5.67 7.73 28.83
C LYS A 362 -4.77 8.23 27.68
N PRO A 363 -4.50 9.54 27.59
CA PRO A 363 -3.67 10.09 26.52
C PRO A 363 -2.29 9.42 26.54
N ILE A 364 -1.78 9.14 25.35
CA ILE A 364 -0.48 8.51 25.14
C ILE A 364 0.59 9.42 25.78
N LYS A 365 1.49 8.83 26.57
CA LYS A 365 2.61 9.57 27.18
C LYS A 365 3.56 10.11 26.10
N PRO A 366 4.38 11.13 26.40
CA PRO A 366 5.42 11.60 25.49
C PRO A 366 6.30 10.46 24.97
N GLN A 367 6.81 10.61 23.74
CA GLN A 367 7.70 9.64 23.12
C GLN A 367 8.98 9.44 23.95
N ILE A 368 9.41 8.19 24.08
CA ILE A 368 10.68 7.79 24.71
C ILE A 368 11.59 7.16 23.67
N SER A 369 12.91 7.15 23.89
CA SER A 369 13.84 6.47 22.99
C SER A 369 13.85 4.96 23.23
N ILE A 370 14.40 4.19 22.27
CA ILE A 370 14.62 2.75 22.45
C ILE A 370 15.55 2.44 23.64
N ASP A 371 16.47 3.34 23.97
CA ASP A 371 17.36 3.19 25.13
C ASP A 371 16.59 3.27 26.45
N ASP A 372 15.50 4.04 26.50
CA ASP A 372 14.63 4.10 27.69
C ASP A 372 13.82 2.81 27.85
N PHE A 373 13.38 2.19 26.76
CA PHE A 373 12.75 0.86 26.80
C PHE A 373 13.75 -0.23 27.21
N ALA A 374 14.98 -0.19 26.68
CA ALA A 374 16.05 -1.13 27.02
C ALA A 374 16.45 -1.11 28.51
N LYS A 375 16.13 -0.03 29.24
CA LYS A 375 16.32 0.05 30.70
C LYS A 375 15.31 -0.78 31.50
N VAL A 376 14.21 -1.25 30.90
CA VAL A 376 13.16 -2.02 31.59
C VAL A 376 13.36 -3.51 31.30
N ASP A 377 13.58 -4.32 32.34
CA ASP A 377 13.73 -5.78 32.19
C ASP A 377 12.36 -6.44 32.32
N LEU A 378 11.71 -6.70 31.17
CA LEU A 378 10.44 -7.41 31.09
C LEU A 378 10.70 -8.91 30.91
N ARG A 379 10.08 -9.75 31.76
CA ARG A 379 10.20 -11.21 31.67
C ARG A 379 8.87 -11.92 31.77
N VAL A 380 8.78 -13.07 31.11
CA VAL A 380 7.68 -14.01 31.30
C VAL A 380 7.90 -14.78 32.60
N ALA A 381 6.91 -14.79 33.49
CA ALA A 381 6.96 -15.50 34.76
C ALA A 381 5.76 -16.44 34.91
N LEU A 382 5.98 -17.62 35.49
CA LEU A 382 4.91 -18.57 35.80
C LEU A 382 4.40 -18.34 37.22
N VAL A 383 3.09 -18.20 37.40
CA VAL A 383 2.48 -18.07 38.73
C VAL A 383 2.43 -19.45 39.39
N LYS A 384 3.26 -19.68 40.42
CA LYS A 384 3.25 -20.93 41.20
C LYS A 384 2.19 -20.94 42.29
N GLU A 385 2.08 -19.84 43.01
CA GLU A 385 1.12 -19.70 44.12
C GLU A 385 0.52 -18.30 44.10
N ALA A 386 -0.74 -18.21 44.50
CA ALA A 386 -1.45 -16.95 44.67
C ALA A 386 -2.24 -16.99 45.98
N GLU A 387 -2.18 -15.92 46.76
CA GLU A 387 -2.89 -15.81 48.04
C GLU A 387 -3.46 -14.39 48.20
N LYS A 388 -4.60 -14.24 48.88
CA LYS A 388 -5.10 -12.93 49.27
C LYS A 388 -4.27 -12.34 50.41
N VAL A 389 -3.90 -11.07 50.30
CA VAL A 389 -3.17 -10.38 51.38
C VAL A 389 -4.13 -10.11 52.54
N LYS A 390 -3.79 -10.57 53.75
CA LYS A 390 -4.62 -10.35 54.96
C LYS A 390 -4.80 -8.85 55.20
N GLY A 391 -6.05 -8.38 55.22
CA GLY A 391 -6.41 -6.98 55.49
C GLY A 391 -6.34 -6.04 54.27
N ALA A 392 -6.30 -6.55 53.03
CA ALA A 392 -6.37 -5.73 51.82
C ALA A 392 -7.25 -6.38 50.74
N ASP A 393 -8.39 -5.75 50.42
CA ASP A 393 -9.40 -6.33 49.51
C ASP A 393 -9.01 -6.28 48.03
N ARG A 394 -7.97 -5.49 47.69
CA ARG A 394 -7.52 -5.26 46.30
C ARG A 394 -6.21 -5.95 45.93
N LEU A 395 -5.53 -6.60 46.88
CA LEU A 395 -4.17 -7.11 46.68
C LEU A 395 -4.09 -8.64 46.73
N LEU A 396 -3.45 -9.23 45.71
CA LEU A 396 -2.99 -10.62 45.71
C LEU A 396 -1.47 -10.66 45.89
N LYS A 397 -1.00 -11.61 46.70
CA LYS A 397 0.41 -11.99 46.81
C LYS A 397 0.65 -13.17 45.85
N LEU A 398 1.57 -12.99 44.91
CA LEU A 398 1.91 -14.00 43.91
C LEU A 398 3.36 -14.46 44.12
N GLN A 399 3.58 -15.78 44.08
CA GLN A 399 4.88 -16.41 43.92
C GLN A 399 5.10 -16.64 42.41
N LEU A 400 6.03 -15.88 41.84
CA LEU A 400 6.37 -15.95 40.42
C LEU A 400 7.67 -16.71 40.23
N ASP A 401 7.67 -17.68 39.32
CA ASP A 401 8.86 -18.39 38.86
C ASP A 401 9.42 -17.73 37.61
N LEU A 402 10.69 -17.33 37.66
CA LEU A 402 11.46 -16.77 36.55
C LEU A 402 12.48 -17.78 36.00
N GLY A 403 12.31 -19.07 36.29
CA GLY A 403 13.17 -20.16 35.84
C GLY A 403 14.42 -20.31 36.69
N SER A 404 15.19 -19.24 36.87
CA SER A 404 16.40 -19.23 37.71
C SER A 404 16.14 -18.91 39.18
N GLU A 405 15.02 -18.25 39.48
CA GLU A 405 14.67 -17.81 40.84
C GLU A 405 13.15 -17.65 40.99
N THR A 406 12.67 -17.70 42.23
CA THR A 406 11.29 -17.39 42.59
C THR A 406 11.20 -16.04 43.29
N ARG A 407 10.24 -15.20 42.90
CA ARG A 407 10.03 -13.87 43.47
C ARG A 407 8.62 -13.68 43.99
N THR A 408 8.49 -12.92 45.08
CA THR A 408 7.18 -12.48 45.58
C THR A 408 6.81 -11.14 44.96
N VAL A 409 5.63 -11.07 44.33
CA VAL A 409 5.05 -9.84 43.77
C VAL A 409 3.65 -9.62 44.34
N VAL A 410 3.37 -8.40 44.76
CA VAL A 410 2.03 -8.01 45.24
C VAL A 410 1.33 -7.23 44.14
N ALA A 411 0.19 -7.75 43.66
CA ALA A 411 -0.53 -7.23 42.51
C ALA A 411 -1.94 -6.73 42.88
N GLY A 412 -2.34 -5.58 42.33
CA GLY A 412 -3.63 -4.93 42.55
C GLY A 412 -4.82 -5.54 41.79
N VAL A 413 -4.87 -6.87 41.64
CA VAL A 413 -5.79 -7.55 40.71
C VAL A 413 -6.90 -8.36 41.41
N ALA A 414 -6.98 -8.29 42.75
CA ALA A 414 -7.85 -9.14 43.56
C ALA A 414 -9.37 -8.91 43.33
N GLN A 415 -9.75 -7.79 42.73
CA GLN A 415 -11.14 -7.48 42.39
C GLN A 415 -11.62 -8.16 41.10
N HIS A 416 -10.69 -8.59 40.24
CA HIS A 416 -11.01 -9.18 38.93
C HIS A 416 -10.54 -10.64 38.80
N TYR A 417 -9.61 -11.08 39.65
CA TYR A 417 -9.05 -12.43 39.60
C TYR A 417 -9.10 -13.10 40.97
N THR A 418 -9.51 -14.37 41.00
CA THR A 418 -9.33 -15.22 42.18
C THR A 418 -7.92 -15.82 42.16
N PRO A 419 -7.34 -16.17 43.32
CA PRO A 419 -6.02 -16.82 43.37
C PRO A 419 -5.90 -18.03 42.43
N GLU A 420 -6.92 -18.88 42.39
CA GLU A 420 -6.97 -20.11 41.61
C GLU A 420 -6.94 -19.83 40.10
N SER A 421 -7.50 -18.70 39.66
CA SER A 421 -7.56 -18.32 38.25
C SER A 421 -6.22 -17.86 37.66
N LEU A 422 -5.23 -17.58 38.51
CA LEU A 422 -3.90 -17.10 38.12
C LEU A 422 -2.83 -18.18 38.26
N VAL A 423 -2.98 -19.13 39.18
CA VAL A 423 -2.03 -20.25 39.34
C VAL A 423 -1.92 -21.03 38.02
N GLY A 424 -0.68 -21.28 37.59
CA GLY A 424 -0.37 -21.97 36.33
C GLY A 424 -0.35 -21.07 35.10
N LYS A 425 -0.74 -19.79 35.19
CA LYS A 425 -0.65 -18.85 34.06
C LYS A 425 0.72 -18.22 33.94
N GLN A 426 1.10 -17.91 32.70
CA GLN A 426 2.28 -17.12 32.37
C GLN A 426 1.93 -15.65 32.25
N VAL A 427 2.59 -14.81 33.05
CA VAL A 427 2.33 -13.36 33.15
C VAL A 427 3.60 -12.57 32.83
N ILE A 428 3.44 -11.34 32.36
CA ILE A 428 4.58 -10.44 32.12
C ILE A 428 4.88 -9.64 33.39
N VAL A 429 6.15 -9.68 33.83
CA VAL A 429 6.64 -8.97 35.01
C VAL A 429 7.78 -8.01 34.65
N VAL A 430 7.77 -6.83 35.27
CA VAL A 430 8.93 -5.93 35.31
C VAL A 430 9.88 -6.43 36.42
N ALA A 431 11.00 -7.02 36.02
CA ALA A 431 11.92 -7.73 36.90
C ALA A 431 12.99 -6.82 37.56
N ASN A 432 13.25 -5.62 37.03
CA ASN A 432 14.31 -4.74 37.55
C ASN A 432 13.80 -3.53 38.35
N LEU A 433 12.59 -3.60 38.91
CA LEU A 433 12.09 -2.60 39.86
C LEU A 433 12.67 -2.82 41.26
N ALA A 434 12.96 -1.72 41.97
CA ALA A 434 13.39 -1.76 43.35
C ALA A 434 12.29 -2.38 44.25
N PRO A 435 12.64 -3.24 45.24
CA PRO A 435 11.66 -3.84 46.13
C PRO A 435 10.90 -2.80 46.96
N VAL A 436 9.57 -2.95 47.06
CA VAL A 436 8.70 -2.05 47.85
C VAL A 436 7.91 -2.87 48.86
N LYS A 437 7.81 -2.37 50.11
CA LYS A 437 7.00 -2.99 51.16
C LYS A 437 5.55 -2.55 51.04
N LEU A 438 4.65 -3.48 50.69
CA LEU A 438 3.22 -3.26 50.58
C LEU A 438 2.48 -4.09 51.63
N ARG A 439 1.78 -3.43 52.56
CA ARG A 439 0.98 -4.06 53.63
C ARG A 439 1.71 -5.19 54.38
N GLY A 440 3.00 -5.00 54.64
CA GLY A 440 3.83 -5.96 55.39
C GLY A 440 4.57 -6.99 54.52
N VAL A 441 4.26 -7.10 53.23
CA VAL A 441 4.92 -8.01 52.28
C VAL A 441 5.89 -7.23 51.39
N ILE A 442 7.08 -7.78 51.13
CA ILE A 442 8.06 -7.20 50.20
C ILE A 442 7.70 -7.65 48.78
N SER A 443 7.41 -6.69 47.89
CA SER A 443 7.13 -6.93 46.46
C SER A 443 8.36 -6.59 45.64
N SER A 444 8.93 -7.57 44.94
CA SER A 444 10.18 -7.44 44.17
C SER A 444 9.94 -7.55 42.67
N GLY A 445 8.99 -6.75 42.18
CA GLY A 445 8.57 -6.69 40.77
C GLY A 445 7.14 -6.14 40.62
N MET A 446 6.69 -6.00 39.38
CA MET A 446 5.33 -5.57 39.04
C MET A 446 4.81 -6.37 37.85
N ILE A 447 3.64 -7.00 37.98
CA ILE A 447 2.96 -7.62 36.84
C ILE A 447 2.28 -6.55 35.99
N LEU A 448 2.23 -6.75 34.67
CA LEU A 448 1.55 -5.85 33.76
C LEU A 448 0.07 -6.25 33.62
N ALA A 449 -0.81 -5.24 33.70
CA ALA A 449 -2.23 -5.40 33.44
C ALA A 449 -2.77 -4.18 32.67
N ALA A 450 -3.67 -4.44 31.73
CA ALA A 450 -4.46 -3.42 31.06
C ALA A 450 -5.71 -3.11 31.88
N SER A 451 -6.12 -1.84 31.93
CA SER A 451 -7.35 -1.44 32.60
C SER A 451 -8.19 -0.51 31.74
N GLU A 452 -9.49 -0.77 31.69
CA GLU A 452 -10.49 0.00 30.95
C GLU A 452 -11.76 0.13 31.80
N GLY A 453 -11.95 1.27 32.45
CA GLY A 453 -13.02 1.46 33.43
C GLY A 453 -12.91 0.45 34.59
N ASP A 454 -13.95 -0.36 34.76
CA ASP A 454 -14.01 -1.45 35.75
C ASP A 454 -13.50 -2.80 35.20
N ARG A 455 -12.90 -2.84 34.00
CA ARG A 455 -12.30 -4.05 33.43
C ARG A 455 -10.79 -4.03 33.64
N LEU A 456 -10.22 -5.16 34.09
CA LEU A 456 -8.79 -5.34 34.24
C LEU A 456 -8.37 -6.68 33.63
N GLY A 457 -7.39 -6.65 32.73
CA GLY A 457 -6.80 -7.83 32.08
C GLY A 457 -5.32 -7.96 32.41
N VAL A 458 -4.89 -9.04 33.05
CA VAL A 458 -3.45 -9.34 33.23
C VAL A 458 -2.86 -9.76 31.89
N LEU A 459 -1.71 -9.17 31.52
CA LEU A 459 -1.03 -9.51 30.27
C LEU A 459 -0.38 -10.90 30.37
N THR A 460 -0.68 -11.76 29.41
CA THR A 460 -0.14 -13.12 29.26
C THR A 460 0.49 -13.28 27.88
N VAL A 461 1.19 -14.40 27.67
CA VAL A 461 1.73 -14.78 26.36
C VAL A 461 0.83 -15.82 25.69
N GLU A 462 0.69 -15.77 24.37
CA GLU A 462 -0.18 -16.69 23.60
C GLU A 462 0.38 -18.12 23.58
N LYS A 463 1.72 -18.25 23.56
CA LYS A 463 2.42 -19.54 23.55
C LYS A 463 3.10 -19.76 24.90
N GLU A 464 3.11 -21.01 25.36
CA GLU A 464 3.89 -21.38 26.53
C GLU A 464 5.39 -21.19 26.25
N LEU A 465 6.01 -20.29 27.01
CA LEU A 465 7.45 -20.00 26.95
C LEU A 465 8.15 -20.47 28.22
N LEU A 466 9.47 -20.61 28.18
CA LEU A 466 10.23 -20.93 29.38
C LEU A 466 10.15 -19.76 30.39
N PRO A 467 9.85 -20.01 31.68
CA PRO A 467 9.91 -18.98 32.71
C PRO A 467 11.28 -18.28 32.72
N GLY A 468 11.28 -16.95 32.83
CA GLY A 468 12.47 -16.12 32.75
C GLY A 468 12.84 -15.61 31.37
N THR A 469 12.10 -16.00 30.32
CA THR A 469 12.31 -15.50 28.96
C THR A 469 12.16 -13.98 28.92
N CYS A 470 13.17 -13.30 28.38
CA CYS A 470 13.18 -11.84 28.20
C CYS A 470 12.19 -11.43 27.09
N VAL A 471 11.33 -10.47 27.39
CA VAL A 471 10.44 -9.82 26.43
C VAL A 471 11.24 -8.68 25.78
N LYS A 472 11.29 -8.67 24.45
CA LYS A 472 12.10 -7.74 23.65
C LYS A 472 11.25 -6.90 22.74
#